data_AF-A0A2E6TYJ9-F1
#
_entry.id   AF-A0A2E6TYJ9-F1
#
_cell.length_a   1.000
_cell.length_b   1.000
_cell.length_c   1.000
_cell.angle_alpha   90.00
_cell.angle_beta   90.00
_cell.angle_gamma   90.00
#
_symmetry.space_group_name_H-M   'P 1'
#
loop_
_entity.id
_entity.type
_entity.pdbx_description
1 polymer ?
#
loop_
_entity_poly.entity_id
_entity_poly.type
_entity_poly.pdbx_seq_one_letter_code
_entity_poly.pdbx_strand_id
1 'polypeptide(L)'
;MIYIKHLTPHDQVELEDITELYKKIAQDRGLPTEEEMLEILREGGDWTEKDEEEIERQERFINTMEESKKNLVLKSAQDQQNKIIERELDKLNKKKQQRLDLLGNTCERYAEQRTHDFYILRSFQKDKAGEIPLYTEEEYDELDQTYVSSLVNLYNDIFNSFTEESIQYLVLEEFYQPYLGFSDDSMQFYGVPFCKLTYNQIRMIVYTRIFKSIYENNRNIPEKIKKDPKALLDYGSISDEEKEKMKSKFEDADGATLVGATDEDYEYLGMTRPNQGVSLHEEAKKKGGSLSMQDMMKLSGAG
;
A
#
# COMPACT_ATOMS: atom_id res chain seq x y z
N MET A 1 14.14 -1.09 33.98
CA MET A 1 13.32 -1.70 32.91
C MET A 1 13.26 -0.68 31.80
N ILE A 2 13.48 -1.08 30.55
CA ILE A 2 13.44 -0.17 29.39
C ILE A 2 12.06 -0.35 28.73
N TYR A 3 11.46 0.76 28.31
CA TYR A 3 10.17 0.78 27.62
C TYR A 3 10.35 1.32 26.20
N ILE A 4 9.50 0.90 25.28
CA ILE A 4 9.48 1.41 23.90
C ILE A 4 8.10 2.00 23.63
N LYS A 5 8.07 3.30 23.33
CA LYS A 5 6.90 4.12 23.08
C LYS A 5 6.50 4.01 21.62
N HIS A 6 5.23 3.74 21.36
CA HIS A 6 4.64 3.99 20.04
C HIS A 6 4.51 5.49 19.82
N LEU A 7 5.11 5.97 18.74
CA LEU A 7 5.22 7.40 18.47
C LEU A 7 3.88 8.00 18.00
N THR A 8 3.72 9.29 18.23
CA THR A 8 2.52 10.10 17.99
C THR A 8 2.82 11.20 16.97
N PRO A 9 1.79 11.83 16.37
CA PRO A 9 1.97 13.01 15.51
C PRO A 9 2.81 14.14 16.12
N HIS A 10 2.79 14.29 17.43
CA HIS A 10 3.57 15.33 18.10
C HIS A 10 5.07 15.03 18.08
N ASP A 11 5.46 13.75 18.09
CA ASP A 11 6.86 13.34 18.06
C ASP A 11 7.52 13.63 16.69
N GLN A 12 6.74 13.94 15.65
CA GLN A 12 7.24 14.34 14.32
C GLN A 12 7.49 15.84 14.15
N VAL A 13 6.94 16.70 15.03
CA VAL A 13 6.99 18.16 14.84
C VAL A 13 8.44 18.68 14.77
N GLU A 14 9.34 18.05 15.50
CA GLU A 14 10.75 18.44 15.57
C GLU A 14 11.61 17.79 14.46
N LEU A 15 11.07 16.85 13.68
CA LEU A 15 11.89 16.11 12.71
C LEU A 15 12.40 16.99 11.57
N GLU A 16 11.64 17.99 11.14
CA GLU A 16 12.08 18.93 10.10
C GLU A 16 13.28 19.74 10.60
N ASP A 17 13.23 20.27 11.82
CA ASP A 17 14.32 21.02 12.45
C ASP A 17 15.57 20.14 12.63
N ILE A 18 15.39 18.90 13.07
CA ILE A 18 16.48 17.92 13.23
C ILE A 18 17.08 17.51 11.89
N THR A 19 16.25 17.36 10.85
CA THR A 19 16.72 17.04 9.49
C THR A 19 17.58 18.18 8.96
N GLU A 20 17.13 19.43 9.09
CA GLU A 20 17.88 20.59 8.64
C GLU A 20 19.19 20.77 9.43
N LEU A 21 19.17 20.50 10.74
CA LEU A 21 20.38 20.49 11.57
C LEU A 21 21.41 19.47 11.04
N TYR A 22 21.01 18.22 10.83
CA TYR A 22 21.94 17.19 10.34
C TYR A 22 22.39 17.43 8.90
N LYS A 23 21.53 18.04 8.06
CA LYS A 23 21.89 18.47 6.71
C LYS A 23 23.00 19.51 6.76
N LYS A 24 22.86 20.53 7.62
CA LYS A 24 23.88 21.56 7.80
C LYS A 24 25.19 20.98 8.34
N ILE A 25 25.13 20.07 9.30
CA ILE A 25 26.33 19.37 9.82
C ILE A 25 27.04 18.60 8.71
N ALA A 26 26.30 17.94 7.80
CA ALA A 26 26.89 17.24 6.66
C ALA A 26 27.56 18.21 5.68
N GLN A 27 26.91 19.35 5.38
CA GLN A 27 27.46 20.41 4.53
C GLN A 27 28.74 20.99 5.13
N ASP A 28 28.75 21.30 6.44
CA ASP A 28 29.93 21.82 7.14
C ASP A 28 31.10 20.82 7.14
N ARG A 29 30.79 19.52 7.05
CA ARG A 29 31.77 18.42 6.91
C ARG A 29 32.21 18.19 5.46
N GLY A 30 31.68 18.95 4.50
CA GLY A 30 32.04 18.89 3.09
C GLY A 30 31.41 17.74 2.31
N LEU A 31 30.30 17.17 2.79
CA LEU A 31 29.51 16.26 1.96
C LEU A 31 28.82 17.07 0.86
N PRO A 32 28.71 16.52 -0.37
CA PRO A 32 27.95 17.18 -1.43
C PRO A 32 26.45 17.04 -1.18
N THR A 33 25.67 17.97 -1.70
CA THR A 33 24.21 17.86 -1.80
C THR A 33 23.81 16.90 -2.91
N GLU A 34 22.57 16.42 -2.89
CA GLU A 34 22.00 15.65 -4.00
C GLU A 34 22.06 16.42 -5.32
N GLU A 35 21.79 17.72 -5.30
CA GLU A 35 21.83 18.56 -6.50
C GLU A 35 23.25 18.62 -7.08
N GLU A 36 24.26 18.87 -6.25
CA GLU A 36 25.66 18.87 -6.67
C GLU A 36 26.11 17.50 -7.18
N MET A 37 25.72 16.41 -6.52
CA MET A 37 26.04 15.05 -7.00
C MET A 37 25.36 14.74 -8.33
N LEU A 38 24.11 15.16 -8.52
CA LEU A 38 23.42 15.01 -9.80
C LEU A 38 24.11 15.78 -10.92
N GLU A 39 24.60 16.99 -10.65
CA GLU A 39 25.39 17.76 -11.63
C GLU A 39 26.67 17.01 -12.02
N ILE A 40 27.42 16.50 -11.06
CA ILE A 40 28.63 15.70 -11.31
C ILE A 40 28.31 14.44 -12.14
N LEU A 41 27.25 13.72 -11.80
CA LEU A 41 26.83 12.52 -12.53
C LEU A 41 26.38 12.84 -13.96
N ARG A 42 25.75 13.99 -14.17
CA ARG A 42 25.34 14.49 -15.50
C ARG A 42 26.54 14.88 -16.35
N GLU A 43 27.53 15.55 -15.77
CA GLU A 43 28.79 15.88 -16.45
C GLU A 43 29.59 14.63 -16.82
N GLY A 44 29.62 13.63 -15.93
CA GLY A 44 30.26 12.33 -16.17
C GLY A 44 29.50 11.43 -17.17
N GLY A 45 28.20 11.67 -17.36
CA GLY A 45 27.34 10.86 -18.21
C GLY A 45 26.87 9.55 -17.57
N ASP A 46 27.13 9.33 -16.28
CA ASP A 46 26.72 8.16 -15.51
C ASP A 46 25.22 8.20 -15.15
N TRP A 47 24.65 9.40 -15.07
CA TRP A 47 23.22 9.62 -14.88
C TRP A 47 22.77 10.86 -15.64
N THR A 48 21.75 10.73 -16.48
CA THR A 48 21.34 11.81 -17.40
C THR A 48 19.93 12.31 -17.13
N GLU A 49 19.59 13.45 -17.70
CA GLU A 49 18.21 13.98 -17.66
C GLU A 49 17.19 12.98 -18.24
N LYS A 50 17.60 12.15 -19.22
CA LYS A 50 16.74 11.08 -19.76
C LYS A 50 16.41 10.00 -18.73
N ASP A 51 17.31 9.76 -17.77
CA ASP A 51 17.09 8.79 -16.70
C ASP A 51 16.09 9.32 -15.68
N GLU A 52 16.16 10.62 -15.36
CA GLU A 52 15.17 11.31 -14.53
C GLU A 52 13.80 11.36 -15.24
N GLU A 53 13.76 11.72 -16.52
CA GLU A 53 12.53 11.69 -17.32
C GLU A 53 11.91 10.30 -17.41
N GLU A 54 12.73 9.24 -17.42
CA GLU A 54 12.27 7.86 -17.40
C GLU A 54 11.57 7.52 -16.07
N ILE A 55 12.14 7.90 -14.93
CA ILE A 55 11.52 7.74 -13.61
C ILE A 55 10.16 8.44 -13.60
N GLU A 56 10.12 9.73 -13.96
CA GLU A 56 8.87 10.49 -13.95
C GLU A 56 7.82 9.91 -14.90
N ARG A 57 8.23 9.52 -16.11
CA ARG A 57 7.33 8.91 -17.09
C ARG A 57 6.73 7.62 -16.55
N GLN A 58 7.53 6.82 -15.87
CA GLN A 58 7.10 5.56 -15.30
C GLN A 58 6.17 5.76 -14.09
N GLU A 59 6.44 6.76 -13.24
CA GLU A 59 5.52 7.17 -12.18
C GLU A 59 4.16 7.62 -12.73
N ARG A 60 4.16 8.50 -13.74
CA ARG A 60 2.93 8.93 -14.41
C ARG A 60 2.17 7.74 -15.03
N PHE A 61 2.90 6.80 -15.62
CA PHE A 61 2.31 5.59 -16.19
C PHE A 61 1.64 4.72 -15.11
N ILE A 62 2.32 4.49 -13.98
CA ILE A 62 1.77 3.74 -12.84
C ILE A 62 0.53 4.42 -12.28
N ASN A 63 0.58 5.74 -12.07
CA ASN A 63 -0.58 6.51 -11.59
C ASN A 63 -1.78 6.38 -12.53
N THR A 64 -1.55 6.45 -13.85
CA THR A 64 -2.61 6.24 -14.86
C THR A 64 -3.18 4.82 -14.78
N MET A 65 -2.32 3.82 -14.57
CA MET A 65 -2.74 2.43 -14.39
C MET A 65 -3.57 2.21 -13.12
N GLU A 66 -3.24 2.88 -12.03
CA GLU A 66 -4.02 2.85 -10.80
C GLU A 66 -5.37 3.57 -10.95
N GLU A 67 -5.41 4.71 -11.64
CA GLU A 67 -6.66 5.40 -11.94
C GLU A 67 -7.58 4.58 -12.84
N SER A 68 -7.04 4.01 -13.92
CA SER A 68 -7.80 3.12 -14.81
C SER A 68 -8.31 1.86 -14.10
N LYS A 69 -7.55 1.33 -13.14
CA LYS A 69 -7.98 0.19 -12.32
C LYS A 69 -9.27 0.48 -11.56
N LYS A 70 -9.49 1.71 -11.07
CA LYS A 70 -10.70 2.09 -10.31
C LYS A 70 -11.99 1.90 -11.11
N ASN A 71 -11.90 1.98 -12.45
CA ASN A 71 -13.03 1.77 -13.36
C ASN A 71 -13.23 0.28 -13.73
N LEU A 72 -12.34 -0.62 -13.31
CA LEU A 72 -12.44 -2.05 -13.59
C LEU A 72 -13.34 -2.71 -12.54
N VAL A 73 -14.44 -3.28 -13.02
CA VAL A 73 -15.45 -3.94 -12.17
C VAL A 73 -15.17 -5.42 -11.97
N LEU A 74 -14.55 -6.08 -12.96
CA LEU A 74 -14.26 -7.52 -12.91
C LEU A 74 -13.01 -7.80 -12.08
N LYS A 75 -13.09 -8.76 -11.17
CA LYS A 75 -11.99 -9.16 -10.30
C LYS A 75 -10.81 -9.68 -11.10
N SER A 76 -11.06 -10.51 -12.12
CA SER A 76 -10.02 -11.05 -13.00
C SER A 76 -9.27 -9.93 -13.75
N ALA A 77 -9.97 -8.89 -14.19
CA ALA A 77 -9.37 -7.73 -14.85
C ALA A 77 -8.57 -6.87 -13.86
N GLN A 78 -9.09 -6.64 -12.65
CA GLN A 78 -8.38 -5.96 -11.58
C GLN A 78 -7.08 -6.68 -11.22
N ASP A 79 -7.11 -8.02 -11.13
CA ASP A 79 -5.94 -8.82 -10.77
C ASP A 79 -4.90 -8.83 -11.89
N GLN A 80 -5.32 -8.83 -13.15
CA GLN A 80 -4.40 -8.64 -14.29
C GLN A 80 -3.74 -7.26 -14.25
N GLN A 81 -4.52 -6.21 -13.99
CA GLN A 81 -4.02 -4.84 -13.87
C GLN A 81 -3.04 -4.69 -12.70
N ASN A 82 -3.37 -5.27 -11.53
CA ASN A 82 -2.49 -5.34 -10.36
C ASN A 82 -1.14 -5.99 -10.70
N LYS A 83 -1.14 -7.12 -11.42
CA LYS A 83 0.10 -7.78 -11.86
C LYS A 83 0.93 -6.90 -12.80
N ILE A 84 0.32 -6.00 -13.56
CA ILE A 84 1.06 -5.06 -14.41
C ILE A 84 1.63 -3.94 -13.55
N ILE A 85 0.81 -3.33 -12.69
CA ILE A 85 1.23 -2.29 -11.74
C ILE A 85 2.41 -2.78 -10.89
N GLU A 86 2.33 -3.97 -10.30
CA GLU A 86 3.40 -4.57 -9.49
C GLU A 86 4.70 -4.75 -10.29
N ARG A 87 4.60 -5.18 -11.56
CA ARG A 87 5.78 -5.31 -12.44
C ARG A 87 6.41 -3.97 -12.78
N GLU A 88 5.60 -2.94 -13.02
CA GLU A 88 6.11 -1.60 -13.33
C GLU A 88 6.66 -0.91 -12.08
N LEU A 89 6.06 -1.13 -10.90
CA LEU A 89 6.61 -0.68 -9.62
C LEU A 89 7.98 -1.31 -9.34
N ASP A 90 8.14 -2.62 -9.58
CA ASP A 90 9.44 -3.30 -9.43
C ASP A 90 10.52 -2.69 -10.34
N LYS A 91 10.18 -2.39 -11.60
CA LYS A 91 11.09 -1.70 -12.52
C LYS A 91 11.43 -0.28 -12.03
N LEU A 92 10.44 0.47 -11.58
CA LEU A 92 10.63 1.83 -11.07
C LEU A 92 11.55 1.82 -9.84
N ASN A 93 11.29 0.90 -8.90
CA ASN A 93 12.08 0.73 -7.71
C ASN A 93 13.54 0.37 -8.03
N LYS A 94 13.78 -0.49 -9.03
CA LYS A 94 15.14 -0.77 -9.51
C LYS A 94 15.83 0.48 -10.06
N LYS A 95 15.13 1.29 -10.85
CA LYS A 95 15.70 2.54 -11.41
C LYS A 95 15.97 3.58 -10.31
N LYS A 96 15.06 3.74 -9.35
CA LYS A 96 15.25 4.59 -8.16
C LYS A 96 16.40 4.10 -7.29
N GLN A 97 16.55 2.79 -7.12
CA GLN A 97 17.69 2.22 -6.39
C GLN A 97 19.01 2.52 -7.10
N GLN A 98 19.07 2.36 -8.43
CA GLN A 98 20.25 2.75 -9.21
C GLN A 98 20.60 4.23 -9.01
N ARG A 99 19.60 5.11 -9.05
CA ARG A 99 19.78 6.54 -8.74
C ARG A 99 20.38 6.74 -7.36
N LEU A 100 19.80 6.11 -6.33
CA LEU A 100 20.27 6.20 -4.95
C LEU A 100 21.70 5.67 -4.77
N ASP A 101 22.07 4.60 -5.47
CA ASP A 101 23.40 4.00 -5.41
C ASP A 101 24.45 4.92 -6.06
N LEU A 102 24.10 5.59 -7.17
CA LEU A 102 24.97 6.55 -7.85
C LEU A 102 25.17 7.84 -7.06
N LEU A 103 24.12 8.35 -6.42
CA LEU A 103 24.21 9.53 -5.57
C LEU A 103 25.15 9.31 -4.37
N GLY A 104 25.22 8.06 -3.87
CA GLY A 104 26.10 7.72 -2.76
C GLY A 104 25.73 8.47 -1.47
N ASN A 105 26.73 9.02 -0.79
CA ASN A 105 26.56 9.73 0.46
C ASN A 105 26.42 11.23 0.23
N THR A 106 25.18 11.72 0.26
CA THR A 106 24.82 13.14 0.17
C THR A 106 24.46 13.71 1.53
N CYS A 107 24.38 15.04 1.62
CA CYS A 107 23.88 15.74 2.80
C CYS A 107 22.47 15.28 3.18
N GLU A 108 21.59 15.17 2.18
CA GLU A 108 20.21 14.71 2.33
C GLU A 108 20.16 13.28 2.89
N ARG A 109 20.94 12.35 2.29
CA ARG A 109 20.98 10.96 2.76
C ARG A 109 21.52 10.85 4.18
N TYR A 110 22.57 11.61 4.51
CA TYR A 110 23.10 11.64 5.87
C TYR A 110 22.06 12.17 6.87
N ALA A 111 21.39 13.26 6.53
CA ALA A 111 20.37 13.87 7.36
C ALA A 111 19.17 12.94 7.58
N GLU A 112 18.70 12.28 6.52
CA GLU A 112 17.61 11.31 6.59
C GLU A 112 17.96 10.13 7.51
N GLN A 113 19.15 9.54 7.35
CA GLN A 113 19.62 8.44 8.19
C GLN A 113 19.72 8.85 9.67
N ARG A 114 20.32 10.02 9.96
CA ARG A 114 20.47 10.49 11.34
C ARG A 114 19.15 10.86 11.98
N THR A 115 18.23 11.46 11.21
CA THR A 115 16.88 11.78 11.67
C THR A 115 16.08 10.50 11.95
N HIS A 116 16.23 9.48 11.11
CA HIS A 116 15.61 8.18 11.33
C HIS A 116 16.12 7.51 12.62
N ASP A 117 17.44 7.48 12.80
CA ASP A 117 18.07 6.97 14.02
C ASP A 117 17.56 7.73 15.25
N PHE A 118 17.57 9.07 15.21
CA PHE A 118 17.05 9.93 16.27
C PHE A 118 15.59 9.62 16.61
N TYR A 119 14.74 9.48 15.60
CA TYR A 119 13.32 9.15 15.77
C TYR A 119 13.12 7.79 16.45
N ILE A 120 13.88 6.77 16.03
CA ILE A 120 13.85 5.45 16.67
C ILE A 120 14.33 5.54 18.11
N LEU A 121 15.44 6.23 18.37
CA LEU A 121 16.01 6.30 19.71
C LEU A 121 15.10 7.04 20.69
N ARG A 122 14.37 8.07 20.23
CA ARG A 122 13.32 8.76 20.99
C ARG A 122 12.19 7.83 21.44
N SER A 123 11.97 6.71 20.74
CA SER A 123 10.98 5.71 21.16
C SER A 123 11.39 5.01 22.46
N PHE A 124 12.67 4.96 22.82
CA PHE A 124 13.12 4.29 24.04
C PHE A 124 12.96 5.19 25.27
N GLN A 125 12.38 4.65 26.33
CA GLN A 125 11.97 5.39 27.53
C GLN A 125 12.43 4.68 28.81
N LYS A 126 12.76 5.46 29.85
CA LYS A 126 13.17 4.95 31.18
C LYS A 126 11.97 4.52 32.01
N ASP A 127 10.79 5.04 31.72
CA ASP A 127 9.58 4.85 32.48
C ASP A 127 8.42 4.35 31.60
N LYS A 128 7.38 3.82 32.25
CA LYS A 128 6.21 3.25 31.58
C LYS A 128 5.28 4.33 30.99
N ALA A 129 5.27 5.53 31.56
CA ALA A 129 4.44 6.62 31.05
C ALA A 129 5.02 7.23 29.77
N GLY A 130 6.33 7.02 29.52
CA GLY A 130 7.01 7.52 28.33
C GLY A 130 7.28 9.02 28.40
N GLU A 131 7.52 9.51 29.61
CA GLU A 131 7.80 10.91 29.90
C GLU A 131 9.31 11.19 29.97
N ILE A 132 10.13 10.15 30.23
CA ILE A 132 11.57 10.27 30.43
C ILE A 132 12.29 9.48 29.34
N PRO A 133 12.91 10.15 28.35
CA PRO A 133 13.63 9.46 27.28
C PRO A 133 14.81 8.67 27.84
N LEU A 134 15.15 7.56 27.17
CA LEU A 134 16.27 6.71 27.54
C LEU A 134 17.61 7.46 27.44
N TYR A 135 17.72 8.32 26.42
CA TYR A 135 18.88 9.15 26.15
C TYR A 135 18.45 10.61 25.98
N THR A 136 19.30 11.51 26.44
CA THR A 136 19.23 12.94 26.13
C THR A 136 19.84 13.22 24.76
N GLU A 137 19.62 14.43 24.22
CA GLU A 137 20.21 14.85 22.95
C GLU A 137 21.74 14.78 22.95
N GLU A 138 22.36 15.21 24.06
CA GLU A 138 23.81 15.17 24.24
C GLU A 138 24.34 13.72 24.30
N GLU A 139 23.61 12.82 24.96
CA GLU A 139 23.98 11.40 25.02
C GLU A 139 23.87 10.71 23.65
N TYR A 140 23.03 11.20 22.71
CA TYR A 140 22.91 10.62 21.37
C TYR A 140 24.20 10.72 20.57
N ASP A 141 24.84 11.89 20.60
CA ASP A 141 26.06 12.14 19.84
C ASP A 141 27.25 11.30 20.35
N GLU A 142 27.17 10.80 21.58
CA GLU A 142 28.16 9.92 22.19
C GLU A 142 27.91 8.42 21.95
N LEU A 143 26.76 8.04 21.40
CA LEU A 143 26.43 6.62 21.17
C LEU A 143 27.28 6.02 20.05
N ASP A 144 27.85 4.84 20.32
CA ASP A 144 28.55 4.07 19.29
C ASP A 144 27.60 3.62 18.18
N GLN A 145 28.04 3.73 16.93
CA GLN A 145 27.20 3.41 15.77
C GLN A 145 26.75 1.93 15.74
N THR A 146 27.58 1.02 16.26
CA THR A 146 27.22 -0.42 16.37
C THR A 146 26.10 -0.62 17.38
N TYR A 147 26.13 0.15 18.47
CA TYR A 147 25.10 0.14 19.49
C TYR A 147 23.79 0.75 18.97
N VAL A 148 23.85 1.90 18.28
CA VAL A 148 22.68 2.50 17.61
C VAL A 148 22.04 1.52 16.64
N SER A 149 22.84 0.86 15.79
CA SER A 149 22.35 -0.15 14.85
C SER A 149 21.64 -1.32 15.56
N SER A 150 22.14 -1.71 16.74
CA SER A 150 21.52 -2.77 17.54
C SER A 150 20.16 -2.34 18.11
N LEU A 151 20.03 -1.07 18.53
CA LEU A 151 18.75 -0.51 18.99
C LEU A 151 17.73 -0.38 17.85
N VAL A 152 18.19 0.04 16.66
CA VAL A 152 17.35 0.11 15.46
C VAL A 152 16.81 -1.27 15.08
N ASN A 153 17.65 -2.31 15.10
CA ASN A 153 17.19 -3.68 14.84
C ASN A 153 16.17 -4.14 15.88
N LEU A 154 16.42 -3.90 17.17
CA LEU A 154 15.47 -4.24 18.23
C LEU A 154 14.12 -3.54 18.06
N TYR A 155 14.15 -2.25 17.70
CA TYR A 155 12.94 -1.49 17.39
C TYR A 155 12.19 -2.13 16.22
N ASN A 156 12.87 -2.39 15.10
CA ASN A 156 12.27 -2.97 13.91
C ASN A 156 11.66 -4.35 14.18
N ASP A 157 12.34 -5.21 14.93
CA ASP A 157 11.84 -6.54 15.30
C ASP A 157 10.52 -6.47 16.08
N ILE A 158 10.42 -5.53 17.04
CA ILE A 158 9.22 -5.33 17.85
C ILE A 158 8.09 -4.76 16.99
N PHE A 159 8.40 -3.79 16.13
CA PHE A 159 7.41 -3.10 15.30
C PHE A 159 6.99 -3.87 14.04
N ASN A 160 7.69 -4.96 13.69
CA ASN A 160 7.34 -5.82 12.56
C ASN A 160 5.94 -6.47 12.68
N SER A 161 5.38 -6.56 13.89
CA SER A 161 4.00 -7.04 14.08
C SER A 161 2.93 -5.94 13.93
N PHE A 162 3.35 -4.68 13.77
CA PHE A 162 2.46 -3.52 13.68
C PHE A 162 2.49 -2.89 12.28
N THR A 163 2.70 -3.72 11.26
CA THR A 163 2.61 -3.26 9.87
C THR A 163 1.20 -2.79 9.54
N GLU A 164 1.09 -1.94 8.53
CA GLU A 164 -0.20 -1.49 8.03
C GLU A 164 -1.10 -2.67 7.62
N GLU A 165 -0.53 -3.64 6.92
CA GLU A 165 -1.19 -4.89 6.54
C GLU A 165 -1.71 -5.66 7.78
N SER A 166 -0.88 -5.80 8.82
CA SER A 166 -1.28 -6.46 10.07
C SER A 166 -2.48 -5.76 10.72
N ILE A 167 -2.48 -4.41 10.73
CA ILE A 167 -3.59 -3.61 11.26
C ILE A 167 -4.85 -3.81 10.40
N GLN A 168 -4.72 -3.81 9.07
CA GLN A 168 -5.86 -4.03 8.18
C GLN A 168 -6.49 -5.40 8.40
N TYR A 169 -5.69 -6.47 8.48
CA TYR A 169 -6.18 -7.82 8.79
C TYR A 169 -6.85 -7.89 10.17
N LEU A 170 -6.25 -7.28 11.20
CA LEU A 170 -6.80 -7.24 12.56
C LEU A 170 -8.23 -6.65 12.59
N VAL A 171 -8.45 -5.57 11.84
CA VAL A 171 -9.76 -4.88 11.80
C VAL A 171 -10.85 -5.76 11.16
N LEU A 172 -10.48 -6.67 10.27
CA LEU A 172 -11.41 -7.59 9.60
C LEU A 172 -11.74 -8.83 10.43
N GLU A 173 -11.04 -9.06 11.54
CA GLU A 173 -11.28 -10.23 12.39
C GLU A 173 -12.66 -10.19 13.07
N GLU A 174 -13.22 -11.37 13.32
CA GLU A 174 -14.58 -11.51 13.85
C GLU A 174 -14.72 -10.92 15.26
N PHE A 175 -13.68 -11.06 16.10
CA PHE A 175 -13.68 -10.47 17.44
C PHE A 175 -13.66 -8.93 17.39
N TYR A 176 -13.25 -8.35 16.27
CA TYR A 176 -13.12 -6.90 16.11
C TYR A 176 -14.43 -6.22 15.71
N GLN A 177 -15.38 -6.97 15.14
CA GLN A 177 -16.67 -6.47 14.64
C GLN A 177 -17.43 -5.55 15.62
N PRO A 178 -17.49 -5.83 16.94
CA PRO A 178 -18.16 -4.93 17.89
C PRO A 178 -17.57 -3.51 17.93
N TYR A 179 -16.30 -3.33 17.56
CA TYR A 179 -15.63 -2.03 17.61
C TYR A 179 -15.96 -1.13 16.41
N LEU A 180 -16.46 -1.68 15.29
CA LEU A 180 -16.80 -0.90 14.10
C LEU A 180 -17.76 0.25 14.44
N GLY A 181 -18.76 -0.01 15.28
CA GLY A 181 -19.77 0.96 15.69
C GLY A 181 -19.23 2.19 16.43
N PHE A 182 -18.02 2.14 17.00
CA PHE A 182 -17.43 3.23 17.79
C PHE A 182 -16.38 4.04 17.02
N SER A 183 -16.19 3.76 15.73
CA SER A 183 -15.07 4.29 14.95
C SER A 183 -15.24 5.70 14.40
N ASP A 184 -16.38 6.34 14.64
CA ASP A 184 -16.70 7.64 14.05
C ASP A 184 -15.79 8.76 14.56
N ASP A 185 -15.36 8.68 15.83
CA ASP A 185 -14.39 9.61 16.41
C ASP A 185 -13.44 8.94 17.42
N SER A 186 -12.30 9.59 17.68
CA SER A 186 -11.25 9.06 18.57
C SER A 186 -11.68 8.97 20.03
N MET A 187 -12.61 9.83 20.46
CA MET A 187 -13.11 9.86 21.83
C MET A 187 -14.02 8.67 22.10
N GLN A 188 -14.87 8.30 21.16
CA GLN A 188 -15.71 7.10 21.26
C GLN A 188 -14.87 5.83 21.20
N PHE A 189 -13.86 5.80 20.32
CA PHE A 189 -13.06 4.59 20.09
C PHE A 189 -12.01 4.34 21.19
N TYR A 190 -11.24 5.38 21.58
CA TYR A 190 -10.14 5.26 22.55
C TYR A 190 -10.33 6.07 23.83
N GLY A 191 -11.35 6.92 23.93
CA GLY A 191 -11.52 7.82 25.09
C GLY A 191 -10.52 8.98 25.16
N VAL A 192 -9.74 9.21 24.09
CA VAL A 192 -8.70 10.24 24.05
C VAL A 192 -8.75 11.05 22.74
N PRO A 193 -8.32 12.32 22.77
CA PRO A 193 -8.31 13.16 21.57
C PRO A 193 -7.25 12.68 20.57
N PHE A 194 -7.52 12.93 19.28
CA PHE A 194 -6.67 12.51 18.15
C PHE A 194 -5.19 12.87 18.33
N CYS A 195 -4.87 14.05 18.86
CA CYS A 195 -3.49 14.50 19.06
C CYS A 195 -2.69 13.67 20.08
N LYS A 196 -3.35 12.83 20.89
CA LYS A 196 -2.70 11.92 21.85
C LYS A 196 -2.59 10.49 21.33
N LEU A 197 -3.12 10.20 20.14
CA LEU A 197 -3.07 8.87 19.57
C LEU A 197 -1.72 8.60 18.92
N THR A 198 -1.28 7.36 19.00
CA THR A 198 -0.12 6.86 18.27
C THR A 198 -0.47 6.64 16.79
N TYR A 199 0.53 6.58 15.92
CA TYR A 199 0.29 6.30 14.50
C TYR A 199 -0.47 5.00 14.27
N ASN A 200 -0.17 3.96 15.04
CA ASN A 200 -0.86 2.67 14.93
C ASN A 200 -2.32 2.77 15.35
N GLN A 201 -2.62 3.55 16.40
CA GLN A 201 -3.99 3.81 16.83
C GLN A 201 -4.77 4.61 15.79
N ILE A 202 -4.14 5.63 15.19
CA ILE A 202 -4.72 6.44 14.11
C ILE A 202 -5.02 5.56 12.91
N ARG A 203 -4.06 4.76 12.44
CA ARG A 203 -4.23 3.80 11.34
C ARG A 203 -5.39 2.86 11.61
N MET A 204 -5.45 2.28 12.82
CA MET A 204 -6.52 1.37 13.21
C MET A 204 -7.91 2.03 13.11
N ILE A 205 -8.10 3.26 13.63
CA ILE A 205 -9.37 3.98 13.47
C ILE A 205 -9.67 4.25 12.00
N VAL A 206 -8.68 4.70 11.22
CA VAL A 206 -8.86 5.01 9.80
C VAL A 206 -9.32 3.78 9.03
N TYR A 207 -8.65 2.63 9.16
CA TYR A 207 -9.08 1.40 8.50
C TYR A 207 -10.41 0.89 9.03
N THR A 208 -10.70 1.06 10.33
CA THR A 208 -12.01 0.72 10.89
C THR A 208 -13.12 1.51 10.20
N ARG A 209 -12.93 2.82 9.99
CA ARG A 209 -13.90 3.66 9.28
C ARG A 209 -14.02 3.30 7.81
N ILE A 210 -12.90 3.02 7.15
CA ILE A 210 -12.88 2.61 5.74
C ILE A 210 -13.67 1.31 5.58
N PHE A 211 -13.37 0.26 6.35
CA PHE A 211 -14.06 -1.02 6.24
C PHE A 211 -15.51 -0.94 6.71
N LYS A 212 -15.83 -0.19 7.78
CA LYS A 212 -17.22 0.11 8.18
C LYS A 212 -18.00 0.72 7.01
N SER A 213 -17.45 1.76 6.38
CA SER A 213 -18.07 2.42 5.21
C SER A 213 -18.29 1.43 4.06
N ILE A 214 -17.33 0.54 3.80
CA ILE A 214 -17.46 -0.48 2.76
C ILE A 214 -18.62 -1.44 3.09
N TYR A 215 -18.70 -1.95 4.31
CA TYR A 215 -19.78 -2.85 4.74
C TYR A 215 -21.16 -2.18 4.77
N GLU A 216 -21.24 -0.89 5.11
CA GLU A 216 -22.49 -0.13 5.16
C GLU A 216 -23.01 0.26 3.77
N ASN A 217 -22.11 0.68 2.88
CA ASN A 217 -22.49 1.23 1.59
C ASN A 217 -22.64 0.17 0.49
N ASN A 218 -22.02 -1.00 0.63
CA ASN A 218 -22.07 -2.02 -0.40
C ASN A 218 -22.95 -3.20 -0.01
N ARG A 219 -23.98 -3.48 -0.82
CA ARG A 219 -24.87 -4.61 -0.62
C ARG A 219 -24.26 -5.87 -1.26
N ASN A 220 -24.33 -6.99 -0.55
CA ASN A 220 -23.91 -8.32 -1.02
C ASN A 220 -22.39 -8.47 -1.27
N ILE A 221 -21.55 -8.04 -0.33
CA ILE A 221 -20.11 -8.33 -0.37
C ILE A 221 -19.89 -9.86 -0.35
N PRO A 222 -19.17 -10.43 -1.34
CA PRO A 222 -18.87 -11.85 -1.39
C PRO A 222 -18.08 -12.34 -0.17
N GLU A 223 -18.45 -13.49 0.39
CA GLU A 223 -17.80 -14.05 1.60
C GLU A 223 -16.28 -14.23 1.44
N LYS A 224 -15.83 -14.64 0.26
CA LYS A 224 -14.40 -14.87 -0.02
C LYS A 224 -13.54 -13.61 0.12
N ILE A 225 -14.10 -12.42 -0.14
CA ILE A 225 -13.35 -11.17 -0.05
C ILE A 225 -13.47 -10.48 1.31
N LYS A 226 -14.42 -10.89 2.17
CA LYS A 226 -14.66 -10.22 3.47
C LYS A 226 -13.48 -10.22 4.43
N LYS A 227 -12.52 -11.13 4.25
CA LYS A 227 -11.29 -11.22 5.04
C LYS A 227 -10.03 -10.83 4.26
N ASP A 228 -10.19 -10.28 3.06
CA ASP A 228 -9.09 -9.79 2.22
C ASP A 228 -9.14 -8.25 2.18
N PRO A 229 -8.23 -7.56 2.90
CA PRO A 229 -8.18 -6.11 2.92
C PRO A 229 -8.07 -5.48 1.53
N LYS A 230 -7.18 -6.01 0.68
CA LYS A 230 -6.92 -5.46 -0.65
C LYS A 230 -8.15 -5.61 -1.53
N ALA A 231 -8.78 -6.78 -1.52
CA ALA A 231 -10.00 -7.02 -2.29
C ALA A 231 -11.18 -6.16 -1.79
N LEU A 232 -11.30 -5.92 -0.49
CA LEU A 232 -12.33 -5.03 0.06
C LEU A 232 -12.13 -3.58 -0.36
N LEU A 233 -10.90 -3.08 -0.29
CA LEU A 233 -10.57 -1.72 -0.72
C LEU A 233 -10.86 -1.54 -2.22
N ASP A 234 -10.44 -2.51 -3.04
CA ASP A 234 -10.73 -2.52 -4.48
C ASP A 234 -12.24 -2.54 -4.74
N TYR A 235 -12.98 -3.38 -4.02
CA TYR A 235 -14.45 -3.47 -4.12
C TYR A 235 -15.14 -2.18 -3.69
N GLY A 236 -14.70 -1.56 -2.60
CA GLY A 236 -15.26 -0.32 -2.07
C GLY A 236 -14.97 0.91 -2.93
N SER A 237 -13.94 0.85 -3.78
CA SER A 237 -13.56 1.95 -4.67
C SER A 237 -14.43 2.08 -5.92
N ILE A 238 -15.13 1.00 -6.30
CA ILE A 238 -16.01 0.96 -7.47
C ILE A 238 -17.41 1.46 -7.09
N SER A 239 -18.02 2.30 -7.93
CA SER A 239 -19.37 2.79 -7.67
C SER A 239 -20.44 1.70 -7.83
N ASP A 240 -21.54 1.80 -7.06
CA ASP A 240 -22.68 0.89 -7.19
C ASP A 240 -23.27 0.91 -8.60
N GLU A 241 -23.30 2.07 -9.26
CA GLU A 241 -23.78 2.21 -10.63
C GLU A 241 -22.96 1.38 -11.63
N GLU A 242 -21.63 1.34 -11.47
CA GLU A 242 -20.75 0.56 -12.33
C GLU A 242 -20.91 -0.94 -12.08
N LYS A 243 -21.11 -1.34 -10.82
CA LYS A 243 -21.42 -2.73 -10.45
C LYS A 243 -22.74 -3.17 -11.07
N GLU A 244 -23.80 -2.39 -10.93
CA GLU A 244 -25.12 -2.72 -11.49
C GLU A 244 -25.12 -2.72 -13.02
N LYS A 245 -24.46 -1.74 -13.67
CA LYS A 245 -24.26 -1.76 -15.13
C LYS A 245 -23.52 -3.00 -15.61
N MET A 246 -22.57 -3.50 -14.82
CA MET A 246 -21.86 -4.71 -15.17
C MET A 246 -22.75 -5.95 -14.96
N LYS A 247 -23.47 -6.05 -13.84
CA LYS A 247 -24.44 -7.14 -13.60
C LYS A 247 -25.50 -7.22 -14.69
N SER A 248 -26.09 -6.10 -15.10
CA SER A 248 -27.12 -6.09 -16.15
C SER A 248 -26.58 -6.68 -17.46
N LYS A 249 -25.32 -6.40 -17.82
CA LYS A 249 -24.67 -7.00 -19.00
C LYS A 249 -24.50 -8.52 -18.91
N PHE A 250 -24.34 -9.07 -17.70
CA PHE A 250 -24.29 -10.52 -17.49
C PHE A 250 -25.67 -11.16 -17.51
N GLU A 251 -26.70 -10.45 -17.04
CA GLU A 251 -28.10 -10.91 -17.10
C GLU A 251 -28.65 -10.86 -18.53
N ASP A 252 -28.35 -9.80 -19.28
CA ASP A 252 -28.74 -9.62 -20.70
C ASP A 252 -28.08 -10.64 -21.64
N ALA A 253 -27.04 -11.35 -21.18
CA ALA A 253 -26.33 -12.36 -21.97
C ALA A 253 -27.11 -13.69 -22.12
N ASP A 254 -28.34 -13.77 -21.61
CA ASP A 254 -29.36 -14.80 -21.91
C ASP A 254 -28.82 -16.25 -21.96
N GLY A 255 -28.11 -16.65 -20.89
CA GLY A 255 -27.57 -18.01 -20.73
C GLY A 255 -26.19 -18.26 -21.37
N ALA A 256 -25.65 -17.31 -22.14
CA ALA A 256 -24.27 -17.35 -22.61
C ALA A 256 -23.33 -16.78 -21.52
N THR A 257 -22.23 -17.49 -21.23
CA THR A 257 -21.17 -16.95 -20.37
C THR A 257 -20.55 -15.75 -21.09
N LEU A 258 -20.44 -14.59 -20.43
CA LEU A 258 -19.70 -13.45 -20.99
C LEU A 258 -18.28 -13.92 -21.38
N VAL A 259 -17.91 -13.75 -22.65
CA VAL A 259 -16.63 -14.27 -23.19
C VAL A 259 -15.47 -13.62 -22.43
N GLY A 260 -14.74 -14.44 -21.67
CA GLY A 260 -13.57 -14.02 -20.89
C GLY A 260 -13.82 -13.78 -19.39
N ALA A 261 -15.06 -13.85 -18.90
CA ALA A 261 -15.36 -13.76 -17.48
C ALA A 261 -15.04 -15.06 -16.72
N THR A 262 -14.44 -14.95 -15.54
CA THR A 262 -14.09 -16.10 -14.69
C THR A 262 -15.19 -16.40 -13.66
N ASP A 263 -15.16 -17.58 -13.04
CA ASP A 263 -16.09 -17.91 -11.94
C ASP A 263 -15.98 -16.92 -10.77
N GLU A 264 -14.76 -16.47 -10.49
CA GLU A 264 -14.50 -15.43 -9.48
C GLU A 264 -15.18 -14.11 -9.84
N ASP A 265 -15.32 -13.76 -11.12
CA ASP A 265 -16.02 -12.53 -11.54
C ASP A 265 -17.53 -12.60 -11.24
N TYR A 266 -18.16 -13.76 -11.49
CA TYR A 266 -19.58 -13.97 -11.14
C TYR A 266 -19.78 -13.89 -9.63
N GLU A 267 -18.94 -14.59 -8.86
CA GLU A 267 -19.00 -14.57 -7.40
C GLU A 267 -18.73 -13.17 -6.84
N TYR A 268 -17.76 -12.43 -7.40
CA TYR A 268 -17.40 -11.08 -6.98
C TYR A 268 -18.56 -10.08 -7.16
N LEU A 269 -19.37 -10.31 -8.18
CA LEU A 269 -20.60 -9.54 -8.44
C LEU A 269 -21.83 -10.10 -7.71
N GLY A 270 -21.69 -11.16 -6.92
CA GLY A 270 -22.81 -11.79 -6.21
C GLY A 270 -23.81 -12.49 -7.13
N MET A 271 -23.36 -12.95 -8.30
CA MET A 271 -24.15 -13.67 -9.30
C MET A 271 -23.81 -15.17 -9.30
N THR A 272 -24.79 -16.02 -9.59
CA THR A 272 -24.56 -17.44 -9.87
C THR A 272 -24.31 -17.64 -11.36
N ARG A 273 -23.24 -18.35 -11.72
CA ARG A 273 -22.97 -18.70 -13.12
C ARG A 273 -24.11 -19.57 -13.69
N PRO A 274 -24.56 -19.34 -14.94
CA PRO A 274 -25.55 -20.20 -15.57
C PRO A 274 -25.01 -21.64 -15.69
N ASN A 275 -25.78 -22.64 -15.23
CA ASN A 275 -25.44 -24.07 -15.25
C ASN A 275 -25.21 -24.66 -16.66
N GLN A 276 -25.35 -23.89 -17.74
CA GLN A 276 -25.17 -24.31 -19.15
C GLN A 276 -24.07 -23.54 -19.90
N GLY A 277 -23.33 -22.66 -19.23
CA GLY A 277 -22.27 -21.89 -19.87
C GLY A 277 -20.98 -22.68 -20.04
N VAL A 278 -20.86 -23.48 -21.11
CA VAL A 278 -19.59 -24.16 -21.42
C VAL A 278 -18.52 -23.10 -21.70
N SER A 279 -17.39 -23.17 -20.99
CA SER A 279 -16.27 -22.27 -21.23
C SER A 279 -15.74 -22.52 -22.65
N LEU A 280 -15.77 -21.51 -23.53
CA LEU A 280 -15.22 -21.61 -24.89
C LEU A 280 -13.78 -22.15 -24.88
N HIS A 281 -13.02 -21.86 -23.82
CA HIS A 281 -11.66 -22.32 -23.65
C HIS A 281 -11.56 -23.84 -23.42
N GLU A 282 -12.46 -24.41 -22.61
CA GLU A 282 -12.52 -25.86 -22.40
C GLU A 282 -12.98 -26.61 -23.65
N GLU A 283 -13.86 -25.99 -24.43
CA GLU A 283 -14.42 -26.60 -25.63
C GLU A 283 -13.49 -26.53 -26.83
N ALA A 284 -12.75 -25.42 -26.97
CA ALA A 284 -11.62 -25.32 -27.88
C ALA A 284 -10.54 -26.37 -27.56
N LYS A 285 -10.27 -26.61 -26.27
CA LYS A 285 -9.30 -27.63 -25.83
C LYS A 285 -9.76 -29.05 -26.14
N LYS A 286 -11.07 -29.35 -26.01
CA LYS A 286 -11.68 -30.62 -26.42
C LYS A 286 -11.65 -30.83 -27.95
N LYS A 287 -11.64 -29.76 -28.75
CA LYS A 287 -11.62 -29.81 -30.23
C LYS A 287 -10.24 -29.59 -30.88
N GLY A 288 -9.15 -29.58 -30.10
CA GLY A 288 -7.79 -29.52 -30.65
C GLY A 288 -7.21 -28.11 -30.83
N GLY A 289 -7.74 -27.11 -30.12
CA GLY A 289 -7.12 -25.79 -29.98
C GLY A 289 -7.75 -24.66 -30.82
N SER A 290 -8.74 -24.94 -31.65
CA SER A 290 -9.48 -23.91 -32.39
C SER A 290 -10.96 -24.27 -32.55
N LEU A 291 -11.83 -23.25 -32.50
CA LEU A 291 -13.27 -23.36 -32.74
C LEU A 291 -13.61 -22.69 -34.07
N SER A 292 -14.45 -23.33 -34.88
CA SER A 292 -14.95 -22.71 -36.12
C SER A 292 -16.07 -21.71 -35.82
N MET A 293 -16.39 -20.83 -36.77
CA MET A 293 -17.49 -19.86 -36.64
C MET A 293 -18.85 -20.54 -36.41
N GLN A 294 -19.06 -21.73 -36.98
CA GLN A 294 -20.24 -22.56 -36.71
C GLN A 294 -20.26 -23.14 -35.29
N ASP A 295 -19.09 -23.46 -34.73
CA ASP A 295 -19.00 -23.95 -33.36
C ASP A 295 -19.30 -22.83 -32.35
N MET A 296 -18.86 -21.60 -32.62
CA MET A 296 -19.18 -20.43 -31.81
C MET A 296 -20.68 -20.06 -31.86
N MET A 297 -21.34 -20.21 -33.01
CA MET A 297 -22.79 -19.98 -33.14
C MET A 297 -23.63 -21.00 -32.34
N LYS A 298 -23.25 -22.28 -32.37
CA LYS A 298 -23.93 -23.32 -31.57
C LYS A 298 -23.74 -23.14 -30.07
N LEU A 299 -22.61 -22.57 -29.64
CA LEU A 299 -22.30 -22.34 -28.24
C LEU A 299 -22.91 -21.07 -27.65
N SER A 300 -23.23 -20.10 -28.48
CA SER A 300 -23.90 -18.86 -28.09
C SER A 300 -25.44 -18.96 -28.11
N GLY A 301 -26.00 -20.15 -28.35
CA GLY A 301 -27.45 -20.37 -28.37
C GLY A 301 -28.15 -19.80 -29.60
N ALA A 302 -27.42 -19.32 -30.61
CA ALA A 302 -27.99 -18.86 -31.88
C ALA A 302 -28.19 -20.06 -32.83
N GLY A 303 -29.29 -20.78 -32.64
CA GLY A 303 -29.81 -21.81 -33.53
C GLY A 303 -31.26 -21.53 -33.89
#